data_AF-A0A3C1QY44-F1
#
_entry.id   AF-A0A3C1QY44-F1
#
_cell.length_a   1.000
_cell.length_b   1.000
_cell.length_c   1.000
_cell.angle_alpha   90.00
_cell.angle_beta   90.00
_cell.angle_gamma   90.00
#
_symmetry.space_group_name_H-M   'P 1'
#
loop_
_entity.id
_entity.type
_entity.pdbx_description
1 polymer ?
#
loop_
_entity_poly.entity_id
_entity_poly.type
_entity_poly.pdbx_seq_one_letter_code
_entity_poly.pdbx_strand_id
1 'polypeptide(L)'
;MFRFLSAPSERTRVPSAVAASTSSDRPVSCRERIASDARGATDRCRSIGPRSGSVRRTGRRALWSALLAATLLPIGCGGESRIAVHPVQGRIVDGGQPLVGAMVVFHPTDVSLAELSPRGTTDADGRFVLTTFDSADGAPAGDYVITVLKFETVEGPNGIEPGPNVLDRSLADRTASPFRFTVALGPNTVPDYEVRR
;
A
#
# COMPACT_ATOMS: atom_id res chain seq x y z
N MET A 1 -7.38 -35.03 51.65
CA MET A 1 -6.55 -33.91 52.16
C MET A 1 -5.64 -33.52 51.00
N PHE A 2 -5.83 -32.47 50.20
CA PHE A 2 -6.60 -31.24 50.27
C PHE A 2 -7.32 -31.00 48.93
N ARG A 3 -8.58 -30.58 49.01
CA ARG A 3 -9.29 -29.87 47.92
C ARG A 3 -8.80 -28.42 47.93
N PHE A 4 -8.56 -27.82 46.76
CA PHE A 4 -8.57 -26.36 46.62
C PHE A 4 -9.60 -25.96 45.57
N LEU A 5 -10.48 -25.06 46.01
CA LEU A 5 -11.65 -24.53 45.33
C LEU A 5 -11.27 -23.42 44.32
N SER A 6 -12.10 -23.33 43.28
CA SER A 6 -12.66 -22.12 42.65
C SER A 6 -11.79 -20.88 42.43
N ALA A 7 -11.70 -20.46 41.16
CA ALA A 7 -12.17 -19.13 40.72
C ALA A 7 -12.23 -19.04 39.18
N PRO A 8 -13.37 -18.61 38.59
CA PRO A 8 -13.45 -18.03 37.25
C PRO A 8 -13.81 -16.53 37.33
N SER A 9 -13.00 -15.63 36.76
CA SER A 9 -13.35 -14.20 36.58
C SER A 9 -13.57 -13.90 35.09
N GLU A 10 -14.82 -13.75 34.64
CA GLU A 10 -15.50 -12.45 34.38
C GLU A 10 -14.85 -11.67 33.23
N ARG A 11 -15.40 -11.73 32.01
CA ARG A 11 -16.52 -10.92 31.48
C ARG A 11 -16.38 -9.42 31.77
N THR A 12 -15.83 -8.68 30.80
CA THR A 12 -16.27 -7.30 30.53
C THR A 12 -16.52 -7.14 29.04
N ARG A 13 -17.82 -7.14 28.74
CA ARG A 13 -18.47 -6.81 27.48
C ARG A 13 -18.55 -5.27 27.43
N VAL A 14 -18.00 -4.64 26.39
CA VAL A 14 -18.20 -3.20 26.14
C VAL A 14 -19.12 -3.05 24.93
N PRO A 15 -20.33 -2.47 25.08
CA PRO A 15 -21.13 -2.02 23.95
C PRO A 15 -21.25 -0.48 23.94
N SER A 16 -21.03 0.13 22.78
CA SER A 16 -21.57 1.43 22.33
C SER A 16 -21.09 1.61 20.89
N ALA A 17 -21.87 1.55 19.81
CA ALA A 17 -23.20 2.11 19.54
C ALA A 17 -23.26 3.64 19.73
N VAL A 18 -22.70 4.39 18.77
CA VAL A 18 -23.05 5.78 18.45
C VAL A 18 -22.79 5.95 16.94
N ALA A 19 -23.81 5.77 16.10
CA ALA A 19 -24.78 6.76 15.63
C ALA A 19 -24.43 7.22 14.21
N ALA A 20 -25.31 6.84 13.29
CA ALA A 20 -25.47 7.49 12.00
C ALA A 20 -25.78 8.98 12.20
N SER A 21 -25.22 9.83 11.36
CA SER A 21 -25.92 11.05 10.94
C SER A 21 -25.57 11.34 9.49
N THR A 22 -26.59 11.13 8.68
CA THR A 22 -26.82 11.72 7.38
C THR A 22 -26.94 13.24 7.49
N SER A 23 -26.82 13.88 6.32
CA SER A 23 -27.29 15.24 6.00
C SER A 23 -26.40 16.42 6.39
N SER A 24 -26.08 17.21 5.36
CA SER A 24 -26.18 18.67 5.31
C SER A 24 -25.30 19.12 4.13
N ASP A 25 -25.86 19.14 2.93
CA ASP A 25 -26.38 20.38 2.33
C ASP A 25 -25.48 21.58 2.62
N ARG A 26 -24.53 21.82 1.72
CA ARG A 26 -23.81 23.09 1.64
C ARG A 26 -24.71 24.11 0.96
N PRO A 27 -25.06 25.22 1.61
CA PRO A 27 -25.86 26.24 0.98
C PRO A 27 -25.00 27.43 0.52
N VAL A 28 -25.64 28.23 -0.33
CA VAL A 28 -25.40 29.65 -0.62
C VAL A 28 -24.01 30.09 -1.14
N SER A 29 -24.00 30.21 -2.47
CA SER A 29 -23.73 31.47 -3.17
C SER A 29 -24.01 32.74 -2.35
N CYS A 30 -23.16 33.75 -2.59
CA CYS A 30 -23.29 35.19 -2.31
C CYS A 30 -22.28 35.70 -1.28
N ARG A 31 -21.14 36.16 -1.80
CA ARG A 31 -20.57 37.39 -1.27
C ARG A 31 -20.00 38.25 -2.39
N GLU A 32 -20.73 39.33 -2.62
CA GLU A 32 -20.37 40.46 -3.46
C GLU A 32 -19.14 41.22 -2.94
N ARG A 33 -18.77 42.19 -3.78
CA ARG A 33 -18.12 43.47 -3.49
C ARG A 33 -16.60 43.46 -3.55
N ILE A 34 -16.10 43.76 -4.75
CA ILE A 34 -15.02 44.73 -4.92
C ILE A 34 -15.54 45.80 -5.89
N ALA A 35 -15.87 46.96 -5.32
CA ALA A 35 -16.03 48.20 -6.05
C ALA A 35 -14.68 48.93 -6.01
N SER A 36 -14.18 49.35 -7.17
CA SER A 36 -13.22 50.46 -7.25
C SER A 36 -13.14 50.97 -8.69
N ASP A 37 -13.81 52.10 -8.89
CA ASP A 37 -13.28 53.32 -9.52
C ASP A 37 -12.78 53.24 -10.98
N ALA A 38 -13.49 53.90 -11.89
CA ALA A 38 -12.91 55.00 -12.68
C ALA A 38 -13.97 55.65 -13.59
N ARG A 39 -13.76 56.94 -13.80
CA ARG A 39 -14.67 57.96 -14.29
C ARG A 39 -14.69 58.01 -15.82
N GLY A 40 -15.83 58.47 -16.33
CA GLY A 40 -15.89 59.32 -17.51
C GLY A 40 -16.05 58.60 -18.84
N ALA A 41 -17.24 58.70 -19.43
CA ALA A 41 -17.41 59.30 -20.75
C ALA A 41 -18.89 59.23 -21.14
N THR A 42 -19.31 60.28 -21.83
CA THR A 42 -20.68 60.62 -22.20
C THR A 42 -21.23 59.75 -23.33
N ASP A 43 -22.55 59.87 -23.47
CA ASP A 43 -23.29 59.88 -24.73
C ASP A 43 -24.02 58.62 -25.22
N ARG A 44 -25.30 58.93 -25.52
CA ARG A 44 -26.24 58.28 -26.44
C ARG A 44 -27.09 57.13 -25.91
N CYS A 45 -28.23 57.53 -25.34
CA CYS A 45 -29.51 56.92 -25.69
C CYS A 45 -29.67 56.85 -27.23
N ARG A 46 -29.83 55.64 -27.77
CA ARG A 46 -30.68 55.44 -28.94
C ARG A 46 -31.45 54.13 -28.82
N SER A 47 -32.72 54.29 -28.50
CA SER A 47 -33.79 53.32 -28.73
C SER A 47 -33.86 52.93 -30.21
N ILE A 48 -33.74 51.64 -30.52
CA ILE A 48 -34.35 51.06 -31.72
C ILE A 48 -34.93 49.69 -31.32
N GLY A 49 -36.25 49.57 -31.47
CA GLY A 49 -37.03 48.37 -31.18
C GLY A 49 -36.77 47.19 -32.14
N PRO A 50 -37.56 46.12 -32.01
CA PRO A 50 -37.17 44.76 -32.34
C PRO A 50 -37.32 44.47 -33.83
N ARG A 51 -36.47 43.57 -34.34
CA ARG A 51 -36.69 42.94 -35.65
C ARG A 51 -36.73 41.43 -35.49
N SER A 52 -37.96 40.94 -35.48
CA SER A 52 -38.35 39.57 -35.81
C SER A 52 -37.55 39.08 -37.02
N GLY A 53 -36.70 38.08 -36.79
CA GLY A 53 -35.92 37.38 -37.80
C GLY A 53 -36.36 35.93 -37.87
N SER A 54 -37.18 35.65 -38.87
CA SER A 54 -37.75 34.35 -39.23
C SER A 54 -36.79 33.17 -39.13
N VAL A 55 -37.24 32.13 -38.42
CA VAL A 55 -36.79 30.74 -38.53
C VAL A 55 -36.81 30.34 -40.01
N ARG A 56 -35.63 30.08 -40.58
CA ARG A 56 -35.51 29.40 -41.87
C ARG A 56 -34.77 28.09 -41.67
N ARG A 57 -35.56 27.01 -41.76
CA ARG A 57 -35.09 25.64 -42.01
C ARG A 57 -34.20 25.63 -43.26
N THR A 58 -32.95 25.23 -43.13
CA THR A 58 -32.23 24.55 -44.23
C THR A 58 -30.97 23.90 -43.68
N GLY A 59 -30.84 22.59 -43.90
CA GLY A 59 -29.56 21.92 -43.78
C GLY A 59 -29.62 20.53 -43.17
N ARG A 60 -30.14 19.56 -43.92
CA ARG A 60 -30.02 18.10 -43.72
C ARG A 60 -28.56 17.59 -43.70
N ARG A 61 -27.59 18.41 -43.29
CA ARG A 61 -26.15 18.12 -43.24
C ARG A 61 -25.56 18.15 -41.82
N ALA A 62 -26.39 18.42 -40.81
CA ALA A 62 -25.98 18.45 -39.40
C ALA A 62 -26.27 17.14 -38.65
N LEU A 63 -26.66 16.06 -39.34
CA LEU A 63 -27.03 14.79 -38.73
C LEU A 63 -25.95 13.69 -38.87
N TRP A 64 -24.89 13.92 -39.63
CA TRP A 64 -23.80 12.93 -39.81
C TRP A 64 -22.57 13.21 -38.93
N SER A 65 -22.40 14.45 -38.46
CA SER A 65 -21.30 14.83 -37.56
C SER A 65 -21.59 14.56 -36.08
N ALA A 66 -22.85 14.29 -35.70
CA ALA A 66 -23.23 13.97 -34.32
C ALA A 66 -23.14 12.47 -33.99
N LEU A 67 -23.08 11.58 -34.98
CA LEU A 67 -23.06 10.13 -34.76
C LEU A 67 -21.65 9.55 -34.62
N LEU A 68 -20.61 10.27 -35.06
CA LEU A 68 -19.21 9.83 -34.95
C LEU A 68 -18.53 10.22 -33.63
N ALA A 69 -19.14 11.11 -32.84
CA ALA A 69 -18.59 11.55 -31.55
C ALA A 69 -19.06 10.70 -30.35
N ALA A 70 -19.95 9.72 -30.57
CA ALA A 70 -20.58 8.92 -29.52
C ALA A 70 -19.91 7.54 -29.28
N THR A 71 -18.82 7.23 -29.98
CA THR A 71 -18.14 5.92 -29.92
C THR A 71 -16.70 5.97 -29.41
N LEU A 72 -16.33 6.99 -28.64
CA LEU A 72 -15.19 6.86 -27.72
C LEU A 72 -15.67 6.15 -26.45
N LEU A 73 -15.82 4.82 -26.53
CA LEU A 73 -15.75 4.02 -25.32
C LEU A 73 -14.32 4.15 -24.77
N PRO A 74 -14.10 4.63 -23.53
CA PRO A 74 -12.84 4.35 -22.87
C PRO A 74 -12.83 2.83 -22.65
N ILE A 75 -12.00 2.12 -23.43
CA ILE A 75 -11.66 0.74 -23.13
C ILE A 75 -10.99 0.81 -21.77
N GLY A 76 -11.75 0.36 -20.76
CA GLY A 76 -11.36 0.38 -19.36
C GLY A 76 -9.98 -0.21 -19.18
N CYS A 77 -9.19 0.53 -18.42
CA CYS A 77 -7.86 0.20 -17.96
C CYS A 77 -7.80 -1.27 -17.52
N GLY A 78 -6.96 -2.06 -18.19
CA GLY A 78 -6.57 -3.39 -17.72
C GLY A 78 -5.82 -3.23 -16.41
N GLY A 79 -6.54 -3.35 -15.30
CA GLY A 79 -5.94 -3.45 -13.97
C GLY A 79 -5.42 -4.87 -13.82
N GLU A 80 -4.11 -5.04 -13.99
CA GLU A 80 -3.42 -6.24 -13.53
C GLU A 80 -3.73 -6.40 -12.04
N SER A 81 -4.39 -7.49 -11.65
CA SER A 81 -4.76 -7.75 -10.26
C SER A 81 -3.49 -7.93 -9.43
N ARG A 82 -2.94 -6.83 -8.92
CA ARG A 82 -1.83 -6.86 -7.98
C ARG A 82 -2.30 -7.56 -6.71
N ILE A 83 -1.55 -8.57 -6.31
CA ILE A 83 -1.76 -9.28 -5.05
C ILE A 83 -1.57 -8.26 -3.92
N ALA A 84 -2.52 -8.22 -2.98
CA ALA A 84 -2.45 -7.32 -1.85
C ALA A 84 -1.26 -7.69 -0.96
N VAL A 85 -0.44 -6.69 -0.63
CA VAL A 85 0.70 -6.83 0.28
C VAL A 85 0.40 -6.19 1.63
N HIS A 86 0.99 -6.77 2.65
CA HIS A 86 0.78 -6.42 4.05
C HIS A 86 2.12 -6.13 4.71
N PRO A 87 2.28 -5.02 5.42
CA PRO A 87 3.55 -4.65 6.01
C PRO A 87 3.99 -5.70 7.04
N VAL A 88 5.21 -6.21 6.88
CA VAL A 88 5.84 -7.18 7.77
C VAL A 88 7.16 -6.61 8.26
N GLN A 89 7.32 -6.61 9.58
CA GLN A 89 8.53 -6.19 10.26
C GLN A 89 8.94 -7.21 11.31
N GLY A 90 10.23 -7.31 11.59
CA GLY A 90 10.75 -8.23 12.58
C GLY A 90 12.16 -7.88 13.03
N ARG A 91 12.73 -8.71 13.90
CA ARG A 91 14.10 -8.57 14.38
C ARG A 91 14.81 -9.91 14.41
N ILE A 92 16.09 -9.90 14.09
CA ILE A 92 16.97 -11.07 14.19
C ILE A 92 18.10 -10.76 15.16
N VAL A 93 18.34 -11.70 16.06
CA VAL A 93 19.39 -11.64 17.07
C VAL A 93 20.32 -12.85 16.95
N ASP A 94 21.59 -12.65 17.26
CA ASP A 94 22.65 -13.64 17.20
C ASP A 94 23.36 -13.67 18.55
N GLY A 95 23.12 -14.72 19.34
CA GLY A 95 23.65 -14.83 20.70
C GLY A 95 23.33 -13.65 21.62
N GLY A 96 22.16 -13.02 21.44
CA GLY A 96 21.71 -11.84 22.20
C GLY A 96 22.18 -10.49 21.63
N GLN A 97 22.96 -10.47 20.55
CA GLN A 97 23.33 -9.25 19.84
C GLN A 97 22.44 -9.03 18.60
N PRO A 98 22.13 -7.79 18.20
CA PRO A 98 21.41 -7.53 16.97
C PRO A 98 22.23 -7.99 15.76
N LEU A 99 21.62 -8.79 14.87
CA LEU A 99 22.29 -9.26 13.68
C LEU A 99 22.18 -8.22 12.56
N VAL A 100 23.26 -7.50 12.30
CA VAL A 100 23.32 -6.47 11.25
C VAL A 100 23.70 -7.08 9.90
N GLY A 101 23.07 -6.60 8.82
CA GLY A 101 23.45 -6.92 7.43
C GLY A 101 23.09 -8.33 6.97
N ALA A 102 22.27 -9.05 7.74
CA ALA A 102 21.68 -10.31 7.30
C ALA A 102 20.49 -10.06 6.36
N MET A 103 20.45 -10.84 5.28
CA MET A 103 19.35 -10.90 4.33
C MET A 103 18.36 -11.97 4.77
N VAL A 104 17.10 -11.56 4.89
CA VAL A 104 15.96 -12.40 5.26
C VAL A 104 15.11 -12.60 4.03
N VAL A 105 14.79 -13.85 3.70
CA VAL A 105 13.96 -14.19 2.55
C VAL A 105 12.81 -15.05 3.01
N PHE A 106 11.60 -14.66 2.63
CA PHE A 106 10.36 -15.38 2.89
C PHE A 106 10.01 -16.17 1.64
N HIS A 107 10.05 -17.49 1.75
CA HIS A 107 9.67 -18.41 0.68
C HIS A 107 8.24 -18.87 0.92
N PRO A 108 7.29 -18.49 0.06
CA PRO A 108 5.91 -18.94 0.22
C PRO A 108 5.84 -20.45 0.04
N THR A 109 4.97 -21.09 0.83
CA THR A 109 4.65 -22.51 0.64
C THR A 109 3.60 -22.72 -0.46
N ASP A 110 2.82 -21.67 -0.77
CA ASP A 110 1.88 -21.68 -1.88
C ASP A 110 2.63 -21.48 -3.22
N VAL A 111 2.39 -22.41 -4.16
CA VAL A 111 2.95 -22.39 -5.50
C VAL A 111 2.48 -21.19 -6.32
N SER A 112 1.30 -20.63 -6.03
CA SER A 112 0.78 -19.44 -6.71
C SER A 112 1.60 -18.18 -6.42
N LEU A 113 2.29 -18.17 -5.26
CA LEU A 113 3.14 -17.09 -4.80
C LEU A 113 4.63 -17.40 -4.97
N ALA A 114 5.02 -18.56 -5.52
CA ALA A 114 6.41 -19.01 -5.56
C ALA A 114 7.39 -18.01 -6.22
N GLU A 115 6.90 -17.22 -7.18
CA GLU A 115 7.68 -16.16 -7.85
C GLU A 115 7.85 -14.91 -6.98
N LEU A 116 6.96 -14.71 -6.01
CA LEU A 116 6.98 -13.62 -5.04
C LEU A 116 7.71 -14.10 -3.78
N SER A 117 9.01 -13.85 -3.72
CA SER A 117 9.84 -14.09 -2.53
C SER A 117 10.17 -12.77 -1.83
N PRO A 118 9.32 -12.30 -0.88
CA PRO A 118 9.59 -11.09 -0.11
C PRO A 118 10.94 -11.20 0.58
N ARG A 119 11.70 -10.11 0.57
CA ARG A 119 13.02 -10.07 1.19
C ARG A 119 13.27 -8.75 1.91
N GLY A 120 14.15 -8.80 2.89
CA GLY A 120 14.58 -7.64 3.66
C GLY A 120 16.01 -7.79 4.12
N THR A 121 16.69 -6.67 4.38
CA THR A 121 18.00 -6.67 5.03
C THR A 121 17.85 -6.09 6.43
N THR A 122 18.55 -6.67 7.38
CA THR A 122 18.58 -6.22 8.77
C THR A 122 19.44 -4.97 8.95
N ASP A 123 18.92 -4.00 9.70
CA ASP A 123 19.59 -2.75 10.05
C ASP A 123 20.56 -2.91 11.24
N ALA A 124 21.08 -1.78 11.74
CA ALA A 124 22.01 -1.73 12.87
C ALA A 124 21.41 -2.28 14.20
N ASP A 125 20.08 -2.26 14.34
CA ASP A 125 19.36 -2.79 15.49
C ASP A 125 18.91 -4.25 15.28
N GLY A 126 19.27 -4.84 14.13
CA GLY A 126 18.87 -6.19 13.71
C GLY A 126 17.43 -6.25 13.22
N ARG A 127 16.77 -5.12 12.99
CA ARG A 127 15.39 -5.06 12.49
C ARG A 127 15.37 -5.12 10.98
N PHE A 128 14.35 -5.79 10.44
CA PHE A 128 14.13 -5.87 9.00
C PHE A 128 12.69 -5.48 8.67
N VAL A 129 12.53 -4.93 7.47
CA VAL A 129 11.22 -4.67 6.85
C VAL A 129 11.20 -5.41 5.53
N LEU A 130 10.13 -6.16 5.27
CA LEU A 130 10.01 -6.90 4.01
C LEU A 130 9.64 -5.99 2.86
N THR A 131 10.14 -6.35 1.69
CA THR A 131 9.85 -5.73 0.41
C THR A 131 9.55 -6.83 -0.60
N THR A 132 8.43 -6.71 -1.31
CA THR A 132 7.99 -7.60 -2.39
C THR A 132 8.03 -6.89 -3.73
N PHE A 133 7.25 -5.83 -3.90
CA PHE A 133 7.15 -5.04 -5.13
C PHE A 133 7.83 -3.68 -4.98
N ASP A 134 7.42 -2.93 -3.95
CA ASP A 134 7.89 -1.60 -3.65
C ASP A 134 8.62 -1.58 -2.29
N SER A 135 9.54 -0.63 -2.10
CA SER A 135 10.30 -0.56 -0.85
C SER A 135 9.38 -0.48 0.37
N ALA A 136 9.59 -1.39 1.32
CA ALA A 136 8.84 -1.50 2.59
C ALA A 136 7.32 -1.73 2.44
N ASP A 137 6.88 -2.33 1.34
CA ASP A 137 5.46 -2.68 1.11
C ASP A 137 4.99 -3.91 1.91
N GLY A 138 5.91 -4.81 2.25
CA GLY A 138 5.68 -6.00 3.04
C GLY A 138 5.60 -7.29 2.21
N ALA A 139 4.64 -8.16 2.54
CA ALA A 139 4.46 -9.47 1.92
C ALA A 139 2.97 -9.80 1.71
N PRO A 140 2.61 -10.59 0.69
CA PRO A 140 1.27 -11.15 0.57
C PRO A 140 0.87 -11.97 1.80
N ALA A 141 -0.43 -12.09 2.05
CA ALA A 141 -0.93 -12.99 3.08
C ALA A 141 -0.73 -14.45 2.65
N GLY A 142 -0.22 -15.28 3.55
CA GLY A 142 0.11 -16.67 3.26
C GLY A 142 1.09 -17.27 4.26
N ASP A 143 1.41 -18.55 4.05
CA ASP A 143 2.38 -19.29 4.84
C ASP A 143 3.77 -19.25 4.18
N TYR A 144 4.78 -18.98 5.00
CA TYR A 144 6.15 -18.79 4.53
C TYR A 144 7.16 -19.60 5.34
N VAL A 145 8.18 -20.09 4.66
CA VAL A 145 9.44 -20.56 5.26
C VAL A 145 10.46 -19.46 5.17
N ILE A 146 11.11 -19.15 6.29
CA ILE A 146 12.06 -18.04 6.36
C ILE A 146 13.48 -18.61 6.26
N THR A 147 14.28 -18.04 5.38
CA THR A 147 15.72 -18.30 5.32
C THR A 147 16.48 -17.04 5.67
N VAL A 148 17.57 -17.19 6.42
CA VAL A 148 18.44 -16.08 6.84
C VAL A 148 19.84 -16.34 6.31
N LEU A 149 20.38 -15.35 5.61
CA LEU A 149 21.70 -15.40 4.97
C LEU A 149 22.51 -14.20 5.44
N LYS A 150 23.77 -14.42 5.79
CA LYS A 150 24.71 -13.34 6.09
C LYS A 150 26.02 -13.60 5.38
N PHE A 151 26.31 -12.77 4.39
CA PHE A 151 27.57 -12.81 3.67
C PHE A 151 28.52 -11.81 4.31
N GLU A 152 29.68 -12.27 4.74
CA GLU A 152 30.78 -11.39 5.11
C GLU A 152 31.56 -11.03 3.85
N THR A 153 31.92 -9.76 3.70
CA THR A 153 32.77 -9.32 2.60
C THR A 153 34.22 -9.62 2.92
N VAL A 154 34.96 -10.18 1.95
CA VAL A 154 36.38 -10.48 2.09
C VAL A 154 37.19 -9.66 1.09
N GLU A 155 38.41 -9.27 1.46
CA GLU A 155 39.34 -8.61 0.53
C GLU A 155 39.99 -9.67 -0.37
N GLY A 156 39.64 -9.63 -1.65
CA GLY A 156 40.21 -10.47 -2.70
C GLY A 156 41.20 -9.71 -3.59
N PRO A 157 41.86 -10.41 -4.54
CA PRO A 157 42.83 -9.80 -5.45
C PRO A 157 42.24 -8.68 -6.32
N ASN A 158 40.92 -8.70 -6.52
CA ASN A 158 40.19 -7.74 -7.34
C ASN A 158 39.38 -6.72 -6.51
N GLY A 159 39.61 -6.65 -5.19
CA GLY A 159 38.88 -5.76 -4.29
C GLY A 159 37.95 -6.51 -3.33
N ILE A 160 36.84 -5.87 -2.92
CA ILE A 160 35.89 -6.47 -1.97
C ILE A 160 35.01 -7.49 -2.70
N GLU A 161 35.14 -8.76 -2.31
CA GLU A 161 34.40 -9.89 -2.87
C GLU A 161 33.36 -10.40 -1.85
N PRO A 162 32.21 -10.95 -2.30
CA PRO A 162 31.26 -11.61 -1.42
C PRO A 162 31.91 -12.87 -0.84
N GLY A 163 32.10 -12.88 0.47
CA GLY A 163 32.62 -14.04 1.20
C GLY A 163 31.54 -15.07 1.52
N PRO A 164 31.89 -16.10 2.29
CA PRO A 164 30.98 -17.19 2.60
C PRO A 164 29.81 -16.74 3.47
N ASN A 165 28.71 -17.52 3.44
CA ASN A 165 27.64 -17.38 4.42
C ASN A 165 28.17 -17.80 5.80
N VAL A 166 28.11 -16.89 6.77
CA VAL A 166 28.61 -17.15 8.13
C VAL A 166 27.55 -17.71 9.07
N LEU A 167 26.30 -17.83 8.60
CA LEU A 167 25.24 -18.49 9.35
C LEU A 167 25.22 -19.99 9.09
N ASP A 168 24.65 -20.73 10.04
CA ASP A 168 24.38 -22.15 9.91
C ASP A 168 23.72 -22.48 8.56
N ARG A 169 24.20 -23.55 7.91
CA ARG A 169 23.69 -23.98 6.60
C ARG A 169 22.20 -24.31 6.63
N SER A 170 21.68 -24.76 7.77
CA SER A 170 20.25 -25.05 7.93
C SER A 170 19.37 -23.80 7.79
N LEU A 171 19.89 -22.61 8.13
CA LEU A 171 19.17 -21.34 8.00
C LEU A 171 19.10 -20.84 6.56
N ALA A 172 20.07 -21.22 5.74
CA ALA A 172 20.09 -20.93 4.31
C ALA A 172 19.21 -21.88 3.49
N ASP A 173 18.85 -23.04 4.04
CA ASP A 173 18.10 -24.09 3.35
C ASP A 173 16.59 -23.93 3.60
N ARG A 174 15.80 -23.78 2.53
CA ARG A 174 14.33 -23.66 2.59
C ARG A 174 13.66 -24.90 3.20
N THR A 175 14.29 -26.07 3.14
CA THR A 175 13.72 -27.33 3.64
C THR A 175 14.13 -27.59 5.08
N ALA A 176 15.37 -27.25 5.44
CA ALA A 176 15.92 -27.50 6.77
C ALA A 176 15.68 -26.35 7.76
N SER A 177 15.30 -25.16 7.27
CA SER A 177 15.05 -24.01 8.15
C SER A 177 13.89 -24.29 9.12
N PRO A 178 14.09 -24.05 10.43
CA PRO A 178 13.04 -24.19 11.44
C PRO A 178 12.07 -23.00 11.45
N PHE A 179 12.41 -21.89 10.77
CA PHE A 179 11.65 -20.66 10.86
C PHE A 179 10.46 -20.66 9.89
N ARG A 180 9.27 -20.54 10.47
CA ARG A 180 7.99 -20.49 9.74
C ARG A 180 7.19 -19.33 10.27
N PHE A 181 6.50 -18.64 9.37
CA PHE A 181 5.64 -17.53 9.72
C PHE A 181 4.47 -17.43 8.75
N THR A 182 3.30 -17.14 9.31
CA THR A 182 2.07 -16.91 8.55
C THR A 182 1.79 -15.42 8.55
N VAL A 183 1.77 -14.82 7.37
CA VAL A 183 1.44 -13.40 7.18
C VAL A 183 -0.08 -13.27 7.15
N ALA A 184 -0.64 -12.54 8.11
CA ALA A 184 -2.06 -12.24 8.19
C ALA A 184 -2.39 -10.95 7.41
N LEU A 185 -3.68 -10.72 7.18
CA LEU A 185 -4.16 -9.46 6.61
C LEU A 185 -3.90 -8.31 7.61
N GLY A 186 -3.14 -7.29 7.19
CA GLY A 186 -2.84 -6.09 7.99
C GLY A 186 -1.38 -6.01 8.45
N PRO A 187 -1.06 -5.22 9.49
CA PRO A 187 0.31 -5.11 9.98
C PRO A 187 0.73 -6.38 10.73
N ASN A 188 1.87 -6.96 10.34
CA ASN A 188 2.43 -8.16 10.93
C ASN A 188 3.76 -7.86 11.62
N THR A 189 3.91 -8.33 12.86
CA THR A 189 5.17 -8.27 13.60
C THR A 189 5.67 -9.69 13.84
N VAL A 190 6.82 -10.00 13.27
CA VAL A 190 7.51 -11.27 13.40
C VAL A 190 8.22 -11.30 14.76
N PRO A 191 8.14 -12.41 15.52
CA PRO A 191 8.88 -12.53 16.77
C PRO A 191 10.40 -12.49 16.54
N ASP A 192 11.13 -12.11 17.58
CA ASP A 192 12.60 -12.08 17.52
C ASP A 192 13.14 -13.51 17.30
N TYR A 193 13.83 -13.71 16.18
CA TYR A 193 14.48 -14.99 15.89
C TYR A 193 15.93 -14.97 16.35
N GLU A 194 16.28 -15.95 17.19
CA GLU A 194 17.66 -16.20 17.59
C GLU A 194 18.33 -17.13 16.57
N VAL A 195 19.42 -16.65 15.98
CA VAL A 195 20.28 -17.43 15.10
C VAL A 195 21.62 -17.66 15.79
N ARG A 196 22.36 -18.68 15.31
CA ARG A 196 23.74 -18.93 15.71
C ARG A 196 24.62 -19.03 14.47
N ARG A 197 25.86 -18.56 14.61
CA ARG A 197 26.95 -18.73 13.63
C ARG A 197 27.80 -19.94 13.96
#